data_AF-A0A4R9M2H6-F1
#
_entry.id   AF-A0A4R9M2H6-F1
#
_cell.length_a   1.000
_cell.length_b   1.000
_cell.length_c   1.000
_cell.angle_alpha   90.00
_cell.angle_beta   90.00
_cell.angle_gamma   90.00
#
_symmetry.space_group_name_H-M   'P 1'
#
loop_
_entity.id
_entity.type
_entity.pdbx_description
1 polymer ?
#
loop_
_entity_poly.entity_id
_entity_poly.type
_entity_poly.pdbx_seq_one_letter_code
_entity_poly.pdbx_strand_id
1 'polypeptide(L)'
;MNWNRPGLFVFQLVLAFFLSNLLISHLILRKDISSSNRLTISEQTNSLLTSIRRPLSVDAFYSSDLPPEYNVRRDLIREYLNEIAGRNPEYIKIVFHDPDASAEIRKKANDMGLSPNEIRKSSETSQSFQEVYMGIAVHYDSETEILSDYFFVEEAESQFVRALRKLSQKNKEPSLAISIDPGVFSFPEPGDGSGKDTWGVFYHQALVKEYGNPALVRLNDAKIPDSIRLLFVIGSPEWTGKGKLHLEEFLARGGRMIFLASSMQFKIEPVRNKNGLSFEKGSQATPNAGLGFWNDLLIHYGITVGTDLIFDFEHPVPVANGADHSGWSSKTQYYPLWQFLYKNSGNLHESNFLTDKTEFLILPWSSGIRIDPTKQPNIKYEVLIKSDLEAIRKENLFSVSQNQNFLDRSLEASRVPMGVLLEGKLNPLDSRIKSALPTKMIFFASPYFVSDILALPEFRTYLREANVPFLLNSIDYLLDENQYLITRKQSPAVLPLRAFSQKERNLYTFFNLAFIPGIIVIFAVRRIKRRNSGR
;
A
#
# COMPACT_ATOMS: atom_id res chain seq x y z
N MET A 1 5.43 -7.18 69.88
CA MET A 1 4.17 -7.16 69.10
C MET A 1 4.09 -8.49 68.37
N ASN A 2 3.35 -9.46 68.92
CA ASN A 2 3.41 -10.88 68.52
C ASN A 2 2.76 -11.12 67.15
N TRP A 3 3.57 -11.15 66.10
CA TRP A 3 3.20 -11.54 64.73
C TRP A 3 3.11 -13.08 64.59
N ASN A 4 2.28 -13.76 65.38
CA ASN A 4 2.12 -15.21 65.28
C ASN A 4 0.66 -15.66 65.46
N ARG A 5 -0.24 -15.04 64.68
CA ARG A 5 -1.58 -15.58 64.44
C ARG A 5 -1.74 -15.83 62.94
N PRO A 6 -1.43 -17.03 62.44
CA PRO A 6 -1.47 -17.33 61.00
C PRO A 6 -2.84 -17.02 60.39
N GLY A 7 -3.93 -17.21 61.14
CA GLY A 7 -5.28 -16.84 60.69
C GLY A 7 -5.51 -15.34 60.46
N LEU A 8 -4.87 -14.47 61.26
CA LEU A 8 -5.01 -13.01 61.08
C LEU A 8 -4.27 -12.53 59.83
N PHE A 9 -3.10 -13.12 59.56
CA PHE A 9 -2.32 -12.85 58.36
C PHE A 9 -3.03 -13.33 57.08
N VAL A 10 -3.59 -14.54 57.10
CA VAL A 10 -4.40 -15.07 55.99
C VAL A 10 -5.63 -14.19 55.74
N PHE A 11 -6.34 -13.77 56.80
CA PHE A 11 -7.47 -12.86 56.68
C PHE A 11 -7.08 -11.51 56.06
N GLN A 12 -5.96 -10.92 56.48
CA GLN A 12 -5.45 -9.66 55.91
C GLN A 12 -5.07 -9.81 54.44
N LEU A 13 -4.48 -10.95 54.03
CA LEU A 13 -4.17 -11.24 52.63
C LEU A 13 -5.43 -11.38 51.77
N VAL A 14 -6.44 -12.11 52.26
CA VAL A 14 -7.72 -12.27 51.57
C VAL A 14 -8.41 -10.90 51.45
N LEU A 15 -8.45 -10.14 52.54
CA LEU A 15 -9.05 -8.80 52.53
C LEU A 15 -8.30 -7.85 51.59
N ALA A 16 -6.97 -7.87 51.59
CA ALA A 16 -6.15 -7.09 50.67
C ALA A 16 -6.38 -7.50 49.21
N PHE A 17 -6.56 -8.79 48.92
CA PHE A 17 -6.90 -9.30 47.59
C PHE A 17 -8.28 -8.81 47.13
N PHE A 18 -9.30 -8.85 47.99
CA PHE A 18 -10.63 -8.34 47.65
C PHE A 18 -10.63 -6.82 47.47
N LEU A 19 -9.98 -6.08 48.36
CA LEU A 19 -9.86 -4.62 48.27
C LEU A 19 -9.04 -4.20 47.06
N SER A 20 -7.95 -4.90 46.73
CA SER A 20 -7.15 -4.61 45.54
C SER A 20 -7.92 -4.92 44.26
N ASN A 21 -8.65 -6.04 44.18
CA ASN A 21 -9.52 -6.33 43.04
C ASN A 21 -10.64 -5.28 42.90
N LEU A 22 -11.22 -4.82 44.01
CA LEU A 22 -12.26 -3.78 43.98
C LEU A 22 -11.68 -2.43 43.53
N LEU A 23 -10.49 -2.05 44.01
CA LEU A 23 -9.76 -0.86 43.53
C LEU A 23 -9.39 -0.97 42.05
N ILE A 24 -8.83 -2.11 41.63
CA ILE A 24 -8.45 -2.37 40.23
C ILE A 24 -9.68 -2.37 39.33
N SER A 25 -10.83 -2.87 39.80
CA SER A 25 -12.08 -2.85 39.03
C SER A 25 -12.62 -1.44 38.76
N HIS A 26 -12.24 -0.45 39.58
CA HIS A 26 -12.55 0.96 39.37
C HIS A 26 -11.46 1.73 38.60
N LEU A 27 -10.25 1.18 38.51
CA LEU A 27 -9.16 1.77 37.72
C LEU A 27 -9.29 1.34 36.26
N ILE A 28 -9.95 2.18 35.45
CA ILE A 28 -10.03 2.00 34.00
C ILE A 28 -8.69 2.42 33.38
N LEU A 29 -7.69 1.55 33.47
CA LEU A 29 -6.38 1.74 32.86
C LEU A 29 -6.30 0.86 31.60
N ARG A 30 -6.93 1.33 30.51
CA ARG A 30 -6.92 0.64 29.22
C ARG A 30 -5.70 1.07 28.41
N LYS A 31 -4.54 0.51 28.73
CA LYS A 31 -3.38 0.63 27.86
C LYS A 31 -3.43 -0.52 26.86
N ASP A 32 -3.52 -0.21 25.58
CA ASP A 32 -3.41 -1.22 24.53
C ASP A 32 -2.01 -1.82 24.56
N ILE A 33 -1.95 -3.13 24.82
CA ILE A 33 -0.72 -3.92 24.87
C ILE A 33 -0.50 -4.71 23.58
N SER A 34 -1.37 -4.55 22.58
CA SER A 34 -1.16 -5.16 21.27
C SER A 34 0.09 -4.55 20.63
N SER A 35 0.88 -5.39 19.95
CA SER A 35 2.09 -4.95 19.24
C SER A 35 1.83 -3.89 18.16
N SER A 36 0.55 -3.68 17.80
CA SER A 36 0.12 -2.75 16.78
C SER A 36 -0.75 -1.58 17.29
N ASN A 37 -1.04 -1.47 18.59
CA ASN A 37 -1.97 -0.48 19.16
C ASN A 37 -3.33 -0.41 18.42
N ARG A 38 -3.83 -1.55 17.94
CA ARG A 38 -5.00 -1.65 17.03
C ARG A 38 -6.36 -1.55 17.73
N LEU A 39 -6.37 -1.42 19.06
CA LEU A 39 -7.58 -1.30 19.88
C LEU A 39 -7.73 0.11 20.48
N THR A 40 -6.89 1.05 20.07
CA THR A 40 -6.93 2.47 20.50
C THR A 40 -7.17 3.36 19.30
N ILE A 41 -8.01 4.40 19.46
CA ILE A 41 -8.18 5.43 18.44
C ILE A 41 -6.85 6.16 18.20
N SER A 42 -6.41 6.27 16.95
CA SER A 42 -5.21 7.01 16.59
C SER A 42 -5.35 8.51 16.89
N GLU A 43 -4.24 9.20 17.15
CA GLU A 43 -4.24 10.65 17.39
C GLU A 43 -4.87 11.45 16.24
N GLN A 44 -4.73 10.94 15.01
CA GLN A 44 -5.28 11.53 13.80
C GLN A 44 -6.80 11.38 13.76
N THR A 45 -7.31 10.18 14.02
CA THR A 45 -8.76 9.97 14.12
C THR A 45 -9.35 10.79 15.26
N ASN A 46 -8.66 10.88 16.41
CA ASN A 46 -9.09 11.74 17.50
C ASN A 46 -9.20 13.23 17.07
N SER A 47 -8.22 13.72 16.32
CA SER A 47 -8.26 15.09 15.77
C SER A 47 -9.41 15.28 14.76
N LEU A 48 -9.66 14.28 13.91
CA LEU A 48 -10.79 14.30 12.98
C LEU A 48 -12.13 14.35 13.72
N LEU A 49 -12.36 13.45 14.69
CA LEU A 49 -13.61 13.35 15.44
C LEU A 49 -13.91 14.61 16.24
N THR A 50 -12.88 15.22 16.84
CA THR A 50 -13.02 16.48 17.60
C THR A 50 -13.22 17.70 16.70
N SER A 51 -12.83 17.64 15.43
CA SER A 51 -13.06 18.71 14.45
C SER A 51 -14.49 18.77 13.90
N ILE A 52 -15.30 17.71 14.13
CA ILE A 52 -16.68 17.63 13.62
C ILE A 52 -17.56 18.70 14.28
N ARG A 53 -18.24 19.49 13.45
CA ARG A 53 -19.14 20.59 13.85
C ARG A 53 -20.59 20.39 13.41
N ARG A 54 -20.93 19.22 12.86
CA ARG A 54 -22.29 18.86 12.42
C ARG A 54 -22.70 17.54 13.06
N PRO A 55 -23.99 17.32 13.35
CA PRO A 55 -24.44 16.06 13.94
C PRO A 55 -24.03 14.85 13.08
N LEU A 56 -23.38 13.88 13.73
CA LEU A 56 -23.00 12.57 13.21
C LEU A 56 -23.75 11.52 14.03
N SER A 57 -24.69 10.81 13.40
CA SER A 57 -25.47 9.76 14.04
C SER A 57 -25.05 8.41 13.48
N VAL A 58 -24.85 7.41 14.34
CA VAL A 58 -24.52 6.04 13.93
C VAL A 58 -25.57 5.09 14.48
N ASP A 59 -26.31 4.44 13.59
CA ASP A 59 -27.20 3.33 13.94
C ASP A 59 -26.42 2.02 13.80
N ALA A 60 -26.14 1.35 14.92
CA ALA A 60 -25.32 0.15 15.01
C ALA A 60 -26.20 -1.09 15.22
N PHE A 61 -26.26 -1.99 14.23
CA PHE A 61 -27.12 -3.18 14.25
C PHE A 61 -26.28 -4.43 14.55
N TYR A 62 -26.46 -4.98 15.75
CA TYR A 62 -25.71 -6.14 16.23
C TYR A 62 -26.65 -7.20 16.80
N SER A 63 -26.68 -8.37 16.15
CA SER A 63 -27.37 -9.56 16.63
C SER A 63 -26.92 -9.98 18.04
N SER A 64 -27.86 -10.39 18.88
CA SER A 64 -27.57 -10.95 20.21
C SER A 64 -27.30 -12.46 20.19
N ASP A 65 -27.89 -13.21 19.26
CA ASP A 65 -27.64 -14.65 19.09
C ASP A 65 -26.41 -14.89 18.22
N LEU A 66 -25.23 -14.75 18.82
CA LEU A 66 -23.93 -14.95 18.17
C LEU A 66 -23.17 -16.13 18.80
N PRO A 67 -22.39 -16.91 18.02
CA PRO A 67 -21.42 -17.84 18.58
C PRO A 67 -20.40 -17.13 19.49
N PRO A 68 -19.78 -17.83 20.46
CA PRO A 68 -18.89 -17.23 21.46
C PRO A 68 -17.77 -16.34 20.87
N GLU A 69 -17.16 -16.75 19.77
CA GLU A 69 -16.11 -16.02 19.06
C GLU A 69 -16.59 -14.67 18.48
N TYR A 70 -17.85 -14.56 18.09
CA TYR A 70 -18.44 -13.32 17.57
C TYR A 70 -18.96 -12.40 18.68
N ASN A 71 -19.35 -12.95 19.85
CA ASN A 71 -19.72 -12.14 21.01
C ASN A 71 -18.57 -11.22 21.45
N VAL A 72 -17.34 -11.76 21.51
CA VAL A 72 -16.15 -10.98 21.86
C VAL A 72 -15.94 -9.84 20.87
N ARG A 73 -16.09 -10.10 19.56
CA ARG A 73 -15.94 -9.07 18.52
C ARG A 73 -16.99 -7.97 18.64
N ARG A 74 -18.26 -8.35 18.83
CA ARG A 74 -19.37 -7.41 19.05
C ARG A 74 -19.06 -6.48 20.22
N ASP A 75 -18.62 -7.04 21.35
CA ASP A 75 -18.37 -6.26 22.56
C ASP A 75 -17.19 -5.28 22.38
N LEU A 76 -16.11 -5.73 21.72
CA LEU A 76 -14.99 -4.86 21.34
C LEU A 76 -15.42 -3.71 20.42
N ILE A 77 -16.24 -4.00 19.41
CA ILE A 77 -16.77 -2.98 18.50
C ILE A 77 -17.70 -2.01 19.21
N ARG A 78 -18.58 -2.51 20.09
CA ARG A 78 -19.49 -1.66 20.89
C ARG A 78 -18.69 -0.71 21.76
N GLU A 79 -17.67 -1.19 22.45
CA GLU A 79 -16.75 -0.35 23.22
C GLU A 79 -16.03 0.68 22.35
N TYR A 80 -15.55 0.26 21.18
CA TYR A 80 -14.87 1.14 20.23
C TYR A 80 -15.77 2.27 19.72
N LEU A 81 -17.01 1.94 19.34
CA LEU A 81 -18.02 2.93 18.93
C LEU A 81 -18.32 3.88 20.10
N ASN A 82 -18.51 3.38 21.32
CA ASN A 82 -18.70 4.24 22.49
C ASN A 82 -17.50 5.19 22.72
N GLU A 83 -16.28 4.72 22.46
CA GLU A 83 -15.08 5.57 22.53
C GLU A 83 -15.13 6.69 21.48
N ILE A 84 -15.54 6.40 20.24
CA ILE A 84 -15.76 7.39 19.18
C ILE A 84 -16.78 8.44 19.64
N ALA A 85 -17.93 8.01 20.16
CA ALA A 85 -18.97 8.91 20.66
C ALA A 85 -18.43 9.80 21.79
N GLY A 86 -17.63 9.23 22.70
CA GLY A 86 -16.99 9.94 23.81
C GLY A 86 -15.98 11.00 23.38
N ARG A 87 -15.42 10.95 22.16
CA ARG A 87 -14.48 11.98 21.68
C ARG A 87 -15.14 13.31 21.39
N ASN A 88 -16.41 13.31 20.98
CA ASN A 88 -17.15 14.52 20.67
C ASN A 88 -18.65 14.32 20.95
N PRO A 89 -19.06 14.25 22.22
CA PRO A 89 -20.41 13.82 22.63
C PRO A 89 -21.51 14.82 22.26
N GLU A 90 -21.17 16.07 21.94
CA GLU A 90 -22.12 17.09 21.48
C GLU A 90 -22.62 16.77 20.05
N TYR A 91 -21.71 16.33 19.18
CA TYR A 91 -22.01 16.11 17.76
C TYR A 91 -22.15 14.64 17.38
N ILE A 92 -21.51 13.72 18.11
CA ILE A 92 -21.49 12.29 17.77
C ILE A 92 -22.44 11.51 18.68
N LYS A 93 -23.42 10.84 18.06
CA LYS A 93 -24.38 9.97 18.76
C LYS A 93 -24.38 8.59 18.14
N ILE A 94 -24.39 7.57 18.98
CA ILE A 94 -24.43 6.16 18.56
C ILE A 94 -25.60 5.47 19.24
N VAL A 95 -26.40 4.76 18.46
CA VAL A 95 -27.57 4.01 18.92
C VAL A 95 -27.40 2.56 18.53
N PHE A 96 -27.49 1.66 19.50
CA PHE A 96 -27.39 0.22 19.27
C PHE A 96 -28.79 -0.39 19.12
N HIS A 97 -28.94 -1.19 18.07
CA HIS A 97 -30.16 -1.91 17.73
C HIS A 97 -29.85 -3.42 17.67
N ASP A 98 -30.77 -4.24 18.17
CA ASP A 98 -30.66 -5.70 18.12
C ASP A 98 -31.71 -6.29 17.15
N PRO A 99 -31.31 -6.71 15.94
CA PRO A 99 -32.20 -7.33 14.94
C PRO A 99 -32.80 -8.68 15.34
N ASP A 100 -32.32 -9.32 16.40
CA ASP A 100 -32.88 -10.59 16.89
C ASP A 100 -33.96 -10.35 17.96
N ALA A 101 -33.97 -9.17 18.58
CA ALA A 101 -34.95 -8.80 19.60
C ALA A 101 -36.34 -8.45 19.01
N SER A 102 -36.40 -7.94 17.78
CA SER A 102 -37.66 -7.56 17.11
C SER A 102 -37.58 -7.64 15.59
N ALA A 103 -38.64 -8.17 14.97
CA ALA A 103 -38.80 -8.18 13.52
C ALA A 103 -38.84 -6.77 12.92
N GLU A 104 -39.27 -5.76 13.68
CA GLU A 104 -39.29 -4.36 13.23
C GLU A 104 -37.87 -3.80 13.12
N ILE A 105 -36.99 -4.12 14.07
CA ILE A 105 -35.58 -3.69 14.04
C ILE A 105 -34.87 -4.38 12.88
N ARG A 106 -35.13 -5.67 12.67
CA ARG A 106 -34.63 -6.41 11.52
C ARG A 106 -35.10 -5.80 10.20
N LYS A 107 -36.37 -5.41 10.11
CA LYS A 107 -36.90 -4.70 8.93
C LYS A 107 -36.19 -3.34 8.75
N LYS A 108 -36.01 -2.56 9.81
CA LYS A 108 -35.26 -1.28 9.77
C LYS A 108 -33.85 -1.47 9.21
N ALA A 109 -33.13 -2.51 9.65
CA ALA A 109 -31.79 -2.82 9.15
C ALA A 109 -31.81 -3.09 7.63
N ASN A 110 -32.74 -3.93 7.16
CA ASN A 110 -32.90 -4.24 5.74
C ASN A 110 -33.33 -3.02 4.91
N ASP A 111 -34.27 -2.21 5.40
CA ASP A 111 -34.74 -0.98 4.74
C ASP A 111 -33.61 0.05 4.62
N MET A 112 -32.66 0.04 5.56
CA MET A 112 -31.43 0.83 5.50
C MET A 112 -30.37 0.23 4.56
N GLY A 113 -30.60 -0.92 3.94
CA GLY A 113 -29.66 -1.57 3.05
C GLY A 113 -28.55 -2.38 3.75
N LEU A 114 -28.69 -2.67 5.04
CA LEU A 114 -27.79 -3.61 5.73
C LEU A 114 -28.14 -5.04 5.33
N SER A 115 -27.15 -5.77 4.85
CA SER A 115 -27.27 -7.19 4.54
C SER A 115 -26.81 -8.03 5.72
N PRO A 116 -27.49 -9.15 6.05
CA PRO A 116 -26.99 -10.08 7.05
C PRO A 116 -25.75 -10.82 6.56
N ASN A 117 -24.87 -11.16 7.51
CA ASN A 117 -23.69 -11.99 7.31
C ASN A 117 -24.03 -13.45 7.61
N GLU A 118 -23.64 -14.38 6.74
CA GLU A 118 -23.77 -15.81 7.00
C GLU A 118 -22.56 -16.31 7.80
N ILE A 119 -22.77 -16.66 9.06
CA ILE A 119 -21.74 -17.25 9.91
C ILE A 119 -21.98 -18.75 10.08
N ARG A 120 -20.89 -19.51 10.13
CA ARG A 120 -20.96 -20.95 10.34
C ARG A 120 -21.15 -21.27 11.82
N LYS A 121 -22.23 -21.97 12.14
CA LYS A 121 -22.50 -22.52 13.48
C LYS A 121 -22.01 -23.96 13.51
N SER A 122 -20.88 -24.18 14.18
CA SER A 122 -20.34 -25.52 14.39
C SER A 122 -21.06 -26.18 15.56
N SER A 123 -21.90 -27.19 15.31
CA SER A 123 -22.33 -28.13 16.35
C SER A 123 -21.56 -29.45 16.20
N GLU A 124 -21.44 -30.24 17.27
CA GLU A 124 -20.70 -31.53 17.27
C GLU A 124 -21.21 -32.52 16.20
N THR A 125 -22.40 -32.32 15.65
CA THR A 125 -23.09 -33.27 14.74
C THR A 125 -23.57 -32.67 13.41
N SER A 126 -23.48 -31.35 13.19
CA SER A 126 -23.89 -30.73 11.91
C SER A 126 -23.22 -29.39 11.64
N GLN A 127 -23.02 -29.06 10.35
CA GLN A 127 -22.66 -27.72 9.91
C GLN A 127 -23.94 -26.99 9.51
N SER A 128 -24.29 -25.92 10.22
CA SER A 128 -25.39 -25.02 9.84
C SER A 128 -24.86 -23.61 9.63
N PHE A 129 -25.54 -22.83 8.77
CA PHE A 129 -25.27 -21.42 8.57
C PHE A 129 -26.35 -20.61 9.29
N GLN A 130 -25.95 -19.52 9.92
CA GLN A 130 -26.83 -18.58 10.61
C GLN A 130 -26.60 -17.18 10.06
N GLU A 131 -27.69 -16.49 9.71
CA GLU A 131 -27.66 -15.08 9.34
C GLU A 131 -27.57 -14.19 10.59
N VAL A 132 -26.59 -13.31 10.62
CA VAL A 132 -26.37 -12.36 11.73
C VAL A 132 -26.11 -10.95 11.21
N TYR A 133 -26.57 -9.95 11.93
CA TYR A 133 -26.29 -8.55 11.61
C TYR A 133 -25.12 -8.06 12.45
N MET A 134 -24.10 -7.51 11.80
CA MET A 134 -22.95 -6.85 12.43
C MET A 134 -22.50 -5.69 11.54
N GLY A 135 -23.30 -4.64 11.51
CA GLY A 135 -23.08 -3.51 10.63
C GLY A 135 -23.54 -2.19 11.22
N ILE A 136 -23.09 -1.11 10.61
CA ILE A 136 -23.44 0.25 11.03
C ILE A 136 -23.95 1.08 9.86
N ALA A 137 -24.92 1.96 10.13
CA ALA A 137 -25.34 3.02 9.25
C ALA A 137 -24.83 4.36 9.81
N VAL A 138 -23.95 5.02 9.07
CA VAL A 138 -23.34 6.29 9.46
C VAL A 138 -24.09 7.42 8.75
N HIS A 139 -24.73 8.28 9.52
CA HIS A 139 -25.50 9.43 9.04
C HIS A 139 -24.73 10.71 9.33
N TYR A 140 -24.41 11.46 8.28
CA TYR A 140 -23.74 12.74 8.40
C TYR A 140 -24.36 13.74 7.44
N ASP A 141 -24.89 14.83 7.98
CA ASP A 141 -25.69 15.81 7.23
C ASP A 141 -26.95 15.16 6.63
N SER A 142 -27.13 15.20 5.31
CA SER A 142 -28.25 14.55 4.59
C SER A 142 -27.87 13.19 4.00
N GLU A 143 -26.64 12.73 4.23
CA GLU A 143 -26.09 11.55 3.58
C GLU A 143 -25.94 10.39 4.55
N THR A 144 -26.08 9.17 4.03
CA THR A 144 -25.93 7.93 4.80
C THR A 144 -24.98 6.99 4.08
N GLU A 145 -24.04 6.42 4.82
CA GLU A 145 -23.11 5.38 4.36
C GLU A 145 -23.32 4.13 5.20
N ILE A 146 -23.47 2.99 4.53
CA ILE A 146 -23.83 1.72 5.14
C ILE A 146 -22.61 0.79 5.11
N LEU A 147 -22.27 0.21 6.25
CA LEU A 147 -21.19 -0.76 6.41
C LEU A 147 -21.77 -2.07 6.98
N SER A 148 -22.15 -3.00 6.10
CA SER A 148 -22.70 -4.32 6.49
C SER A 148 -21.67 -5.26 7.12
N ASP A 149 -20.38 -4.99 6.88
CA ASP A 149 -19.24 -5.82 7.27
C ASP A 149 -18.40 -5.16 8.39
N TYR A 150 -19.05 -4.65 9.44
CA TYR A 150 -18.39 -3.95 10.54
C TYR A 150 -18.22 -4.85 11.77
N PHE A 151 -17.42 -5.91 11.61
CA PHE A 151 -17.26 -6.98 12.61
C PHE A 151 -15.84 -7.16 13.14
N PHE A 152 -14.81 -6.62 12.45
CA PHE A 152 -13.42 -6.66 12.88
C PHE A 152 -13.02 -5.34 13.52
N VAL A 153 -12.69 -5.35 14.81
CA VAL A 153 -12.25 -4.15 15.54
C VAL A 153 -10.95 -3.58 14.97
N GLU A 154 -10.12 -4.45 14.40
CA GLU A 154 -8.86 -4.09 13.76
C GLU A 154 -9.04 -3.22 12.51
N GLU A 155 -10.19 -3.33 11.85
CA GLU A 155 -10.53 -2.56 10.64
C GLU A 155 -11.48 -1.39 10.94
N ALA A 156 -12.14 -1.42 12.10
CA ALA A 156 -13.23 -0.53 12.49
C ALA A 156 -12.89 0.95 12.34
N GLU A 157 -11.69 1.37 12.79
CA GLU A 157 -11.22 2.75 12.64
C GLU A 157 -11.13 3.16 11.18
N SER A 158 -10.43 2.35 10.38
CA SER A 158 -10.21 2.64 8.97
C SER A 158 -11.53 2.70 8.20
N GLN A 159 -12.45 1.76 8.45
CA GLN A 159 -13.76 1.72 7.80
C GLN A 159 -14.62 2.93 8.21
N PHE A 160 -14.64 3.28 9.50
CA PHE A 160 -15.41 4.43 10.01
C PHE A 160 -14.94 5.75 9.41
N VAL A 161 -13.63 6.00 9.42
CA VAL A 161 -13.09 7.25 8.89
C VAL A 161 -13.30 7.35 7.37
N ARG A 162 -13.19 6.25 6.64
CA ARG A 162 -13.51 6.22 5.21
C ARG A 162 -14.98 6.56 4.94
N ALA A 163 -15.90 5.98 5.71
CA ALA A 163 -17.32 6.32 5.59
C ALA A 163 -17.56 7.82 5.85
N LEU A 164 -17.01 8.36 6.94
CA LEU A 164 -17.11 9.79 7.26
C LEU A 164 -16.53 10.70 6.15
N ARG A 165 -15.38 10.31 5.57
CA ARG A 165 -14.75 11.04 4.48
C ARG A 165 -15.62 11.04 3.23
N LYS A 166 -16.16 9.89 2.84
CA LYS A 166 -17.05 9.73 1.69
C LYS A 166 -18.30 10.59 1.85
N LEU A 167 -18.92 10.56 3.03
CA LEU A 167 -20.06 11.42 3.36
C LEU A 167 -19.71 12.92 3.27
N SER A 168 -18.53 13.30 3.78
CA SER A 168 -18.06 14.68 3.75
C SER A 168 -17.69 15.19 2.33
N GLN A 169 -17.49 14.29 1.37
CA GLN A 169 -17.06 14.60 0.00
C GLN A 169 -18.18 14.45 -1.03
N LYS A 170 -19.26 13.72 -0.75
CA LYS A 170 -20.31 13.36 -1.72
C LYS A 170 -20.93 14.54 -2.49
N ASN A 171 -20.99 15.72 -1.86
CA ASN A 171 -21.56 16.94 -2.45
C ASN A 171 -20.51 18.02 -2.77
N LYS A 172 -19.22 17.68 -2.80
CA LYS A 172 -18.13 18.60 -3.13
C LYS A 172 -17.61 18.35 -4.53
N GLU A 173 -17.13 19.40 -5.19
CA GLU A 173 -16.37 19.24 -6.43
C GLU A 173 -15.13 18.35 -6.18
N PRO A 174 -14.76 17.50 -7.15
CA PRO A 174 -13.64 16.59 -6.98
C PRO A 174 -12.36 17.38 -6.75
N SER A 175 -11.61 17.04 -5.70
CA SER A 175 -10.30 17.66 -5.46
C SER A 175 -9.14 16.95 -6.17
N LEU A 176 -9.45 15.86 -6.88
CA LEU A 176 -8.52 14.99 -7.59
C LEU A 176 -8.84 15.01 -9.07
N ALA A 177 -7.80 15.08 -9.91
CA ALA A 177 -7.93 14.92 -11.35
C ALA A 177 -6.93 13.90 -11.89
N ILE A 178 -7.29 13.26 -13.00
CA ILE A 178 -6.43 12.37 -13.79
C ILE A 178 -6.24 13.00 -15.16
N SER A 179 -5.00 13.11 -15.62
CA SER A 179 -4.70 13.47 -17.00
C SER A 179 -5.07 12.31 -17.93
N ILE A 180 -5.82 12.62 -18.98
CA ILE A 180 -6.21 11.71 -20.06
C ILE A 180 -5.71 12.21 -21.43
N ASP A 181 -4.61 12.98 -21.41
CA ASP A 181 -3.89 13.40 -22.62
C ASP A 181 -3.26 12.18 -23.33
N PRO A 182 -3.00 12.21 -24.64
CA PRO A 182 -2.37 11.09 -25.35
C PRO A 182 -1.04 10.65 -24.71
N GLY A 183 -0.75 9.35 -24.76
CA GLY A 183 0.49 8.76 -24.20
C GLY A 183 0.42 8.36 -22.72
N VAL A 184 -0.66 8.68 -22.01
CA VAL A 184 -0.93 8.16 -20.64
C VAL A 184 -1.55 6.75 -20.67
N PHE A 185 -1.41 6.02 -19.56
CA PHE A 185 -1.98 4.67 -19.40
C PHE A 185 -3.50 4.74 -19.20
N SER A 186 -4.21 3.76 -19.78
CA SER A 186 -5.66 3.64 -19.64
C SER A 186 -6.06 2.95 -18.34
N PHE A 187 -7.30 3.15 -17.90
CA PHE A 187 -7.85 2.54 -16.68
C PHE A 187 -9.22 1.92 -17.02
N PRO A 188 -9.26 0.82 -17.79
CA PRO A 188 -10.51 0.15 -18.10
C PRO A 188 -11.11 -0.49 -16.83
N GLU A 189 -12.40 -0.84 -16.89
CA GLU A 189 -13.01 -1.68 -15.87
C GLU A 189 -12.22 -2.99 -15.70
N PRO A 190 -11.99 -3.49 -14.47
CA PRO A 190 -11.20 -4.69 -14.26
C PRO A 190 -11.79 -5.90 -14.99
N GLY A 191 -11.00 -6.53 -15.86
CA GLY A 191 -11.44 -7.66 -16.68
C GLY A 191 -10.84 -7.63 -18.08
N ASP A 192 -11.69 -7.78 -19.09
CA ASP A 192 -11.29 -7.76 -20.50
C ASP A 192 -10.74 -6.36 -20.86
N GLY A 193 -9.43 -6.28 -21.09
CA GLY A 193 -8.72 -5.03 -21.35
C GLY A 193 -7.68 -4.65 -20.30
N SER A 194 -7.66 -5.33 -19.14
CA SER A 194 -6.58 -5.19 -18.16
C SER A 194 -5.26 -5.78 -18.71
N GLY A 195 -4.15 -5.08 -18.51
CA GLY A 195 -2.84 -5.47 -19.01
C GLY A 195 -1.70 -4.65 -18.42
N LYS A 196 -0.53 -4.69 -19.08
CA LYS A 196 0.67 -4.03 -18.58
C LYS A 196 0.56 -2.49 -18.60
N ASP A 197 -0.08 -1.94 -19.63
CA ASP A 197 -0.19 -0.49 -19.86
C ASP A 197 -1.52 0.07 -19.34
N THR A 198 -2.13 -0.64 -18.39
CA THR A 198 -3.38 -0.25 -17.74
C THR A 198 -3.26 -0.28 -16.23
N TRP A 199 -4.12 0.48 -15.55
CA TRP A 199 -4.13 0.62 -14.09
C TRP A 199 -5.55 0.68 -13.51
N GLY A 200 -6.49 0.03 -14.20
CA GLY A 200 -7.91 0.01 -13.86
C GLY A 200 -8.20 -0.60 -12.49
N VAL A 201 -7.43 -1.61 -12.07
CA VAL A 201 -7.58 -2.24 -10.76
C VAL A 201 -7.31 -1.24 -9.65
N PHE A 202 -6.21 -0.49 -9.71
CA PHE A 202 -5.93 0.56 -8.72
C PHE A 202 -7.00 1.64 -8.76
N TYR A 203 -7.37 2.11 -9.96
CA TYR A 203 -8.39 3.14 -10.13
C TYR A 203 -9.73 2.76 -9.50
N HIS A 204 -10.33 1.64 -9.92
CA HIS A 204 -11.68 1.24 -9.49
C HIS A 204 -11.71 0.68 -8.06
N GLN A 205 -10.71 -0.13 -7.66
CA GLN A 205 -10.76 -0.86 -6.39
C GLN A 205 -10.10 -0.12 -5.22
N ALA A 206 -9.22 0.85 -5.49
CA ALA A 206 -8.56 1.65 -4.46
C ALA A 206 -8.92 3.13 -4.58
N LEU A 207 -8.56 3.81 -5.67
CA LEU A 207 -8.70 5.27 -5.77
C LEU A 207 -10.15 5.73 -5.64
N VAL A 208 -11.05 5.21 -6.48
CA VAL A 208 -12.48 5.57 -6.49
C VAL A 208 -13.16 5.16 -5.18
N LYS A 209 -12.77 4.01 -4.63
CA LYS A 209 -13.31 3.50 -3.37
C LYS A 209 -12.95 4.40 -2.17
N GLU A 210 -11.79 5.05 -2.19
CA GLU A 210 -11.29 5.88 -1.08
C GLU A 210 -11.67 7.36 -1.23
N TYR A 211 -11.71 7.89 -2.45
CA TYR A 211 -11.83 9.33 -2.71
C TYR A 211 -12.99 9.71 -3.64
N GLY A 212 -13.80 8.75 -4.08
CA GLY A 212 -14.83 8.97 -5.09
C GLY A 212 -14.26 9.17 -6.50
N ASN A 213 -15.12 9.60 -7.42
CA ASN A 213 -14.74 9.75 -8.83
C ASN A 213 -13.87 11.00 -9.04
N PRO A 214 -12.61 10.88 -9.45
CA PRO A 214 -11.79 12.02 -9.80
C PRO A 214 -12.24 12.65 -11.12
N ALA A 215 -11.96 13.94 -11.31
CA ALA A 215 -12.16 14.61 -12.59
C ALA A 215 -11.21 14.07 -13.65
N LEU A 216 -11.65 14.03 -14.91
CA LEU A 216 -10.80 13.70 -16.04
C LEU A 216 -10.44 14.99 -16.78
N VAL A 217 -9.16 15.26 -16.97
CA VAL A 217 -8.67 16.51 -17.58
C VAL A 217 -7.77 16.24 -18.78
N ARG A 218 -7.88 17.07 -19.81
CA ARG A 218 -6.95 17.14 -20.94
C ARG A 218 -6.23 18.47 -20.88
N LEU A 219 -4.99 18.46 -20.44
CA LEU A 219 -4.19 19.66 -20.26
C LEU A 219 -3.95 20.37 -21.61
N ASN A 220 -3.90 19.62 -22.71
CA ASN A 220 -3.77 20.22 -24.04
C ASN A 220 -4.97 21.08 -24.46
N ASP A 221 -6.15 20.80 -23.90
CA ASP A 221 -7.41 21.41 -24.32
C ASP A 221 -7.85 22.56 -23.40
N ALA A 222 -7.73 22.36 -22.07
CA ALA A 222 -8.26 23.29 -21.08
C ALA A 222 -7.38 23.40 -19.83
N LYS A 223 -7.55 24.52 -19.11
CA LYS A 223 -6.95 24.72 -17.78
C LYS A 223 -7.53 23.74 -16.78
N ILE A 224 -6.70 23.36 -15.80
CA ILE A 224 -7.14 22.51 -14.69
C ILE A 224 -8.08 23.33 -13.78
N PRO A 225 -9.30 22.85 -13.45
CA PRO A 225 -10.24 23.59 -12.61
C PRO A 225 -9.69 23.93 -11.22
N ASP A 226 -10.10 25.06 -10.64
CA ASP A 226 -9.62 25.57 -9.34
C ASP A 226 -9.93 24.65 -8.16
N SER A 227 -10.98 23.82 -8.28
CA SER A 227 -11.32 22.81 -7.27
C SER A 227 -10.34 21.66 -7.21
N ILE A 228 -9.57 21.40 -8.27
CA ILE A 228 -8.55 20.35 -8.29
C ILE A 228 -7.35 20.80 -7.46
N ARG A 229 -6.98 19.97 -6.48
CA ARG A 229 -5.79 20.15 -5.63
C ARG A 229 -4.67 19.18 -5.97
N LEU A 230 -5.00 17.99 -6.49
CA LEU A 230 -4.02 16.97 -6.85
C LEU A 230 -4.29 16.40 -8.25
N LEU A 231 -3.26 16.41 -9.10
CA LEU A 231 -3.25 15.83 -10.44
C LEU A 231 -2.49 14.50 -10.46
N PHE A 232 -3.08 13.50 -11.11
CA PHE A 232 -2.47 12.22 -11.44
C PHE A 232 -2.06 12.17 -12.91
N VAL A 233 -0.81 11.76 -13.15
CA VAL A 233 -0.28 11.54 -14.50
C VAL A 233 0.45 10.20 -14.49
N ILE A 234 0.04 9.27 -15.35
CA ILE A 234 0.58 7.90 -15.37
C ILE A 234 0.90 7.53 -16.81
N GLY A 235 2.17 7.33 -17.14
CA GLY A 235 2.63 7.07 -18.51
C GLY A 235 3.53 8.17 -19.05
N SER A 236 3.42 8.49 -20.35
CA SER A 236 4.27 9.49 -21.03
C SER A 236 3.39 10.50 -21.77
N PRO A 237 2.87 11.52 -21.08
CA PRO A 237 1.89 12.44 -21.66
C PRO A 237 2.47 13.26 -22.81
N GLU A 238 1.76 13.34 -23.94
CA GLU A 238 2.12 14.14 -25.10
C GLU A 238 1.64 15.59 -24.94
N TRP A 239 2.18 16.30 -23.94
CA TRP A 239 1.81 17.69 -23.68
C TRP A 239 2.39 18.65 -24.73
N THR A 240 1.50 19.41 -25.35
CA THR A 240 1.82 20.55 -26.18
C THR A 240 2.30 21.73 -25.33
N GLY A 241 2.77 22.82 -25.96
CA GLY A 241 3.10 24.05 -25.24
C GLY A 241 1.94 24.60 -24.39
N LYS A 242 0.68 24.40 -24.81
CA LYS A 242 -0.50 24.75 -24.01
C LYS A 242 -0.66 23.83 -22.80
N GLY A 243 -0.48 22.52 -22.99
CA GLY A 243 -0.54 21.54 -21.90
C GLY A 243 0.50 21.82 -20.82
N LYS A 244 1.75 22.10 -21.23
CA LYS A 244 2.80 22.55 -20.32
C LYS A 244 2.40 23.81 -19.57
N LEU A 245 1.95 24.85 -20.29
CA LEU A 245 1.48 26.10 -19.68
C LEU A 245 0.38 25.87 -18.63
N HIS A 246 -0.64 25.06 -18.93
CA HIS A 246 -1.71 24.75 -17.99
C HIS A 246 -1.21 23.97 -16.76
N LEU A 247 -0.24 23.06 -16.93
CA LEU A 247 0.41 22.39 -15.80
C LEU A 247 1.18 23.38 -14.93
N GLU A 248 1.94 24.28 -15.54
CA GLU A 248 2.71 25.29 -14.81
C GLU A 248 1.81 26.24 -14.02
N GLU A 249 0.71 26.70 -14.62
CA GLU A 249 -0.30 27.51 -13.92
C GLU A 249 -0.90 26.76 -12.72
N PHE A 250 -1.17 25.46 -12.87
CA PHE A 250 -1.67 24.61 -11.79
C PHE A 250 -0.66 24.43 -10.65
N LEU A 251 0.61 24.17 -10.96
CA LEU A 251 1.66 24.05 -9.95
C LEU A 251 1.95 25.39 -9.27
N ALA A 252 1.95 26.50 -10.01
CA ALA A 252 2.22 27.84 -9.51
C ALA A 252 1.17 28.35 -8.50
N ARG A 253 -0.07 27.86 -8.59
CA ARG A 253 -1.13 28.13 -7.62
C ARG A 253 -1.19 27.11 -6.46
N GLY A 254 -0.17 26.28 -6.30
CA GLY A 254 -0.08 25.30 -5.20
C GLY A 254 -0.76 23.96 -5.48
N GLY A 255 -1.22 23.71 -6.71
CA GLY A 255 -1.69 22.40 -7.13
C GLY A 255 -0.56 21.38 -7.06
N ARG A 256 -0.86 20.16 -6.62
CA ARG A 256 0.11 19.09 -6.34
C ARG A 256 0.02 17.99 -7.38
N MET A 257 1.07 17.19 -7.55
CA MET A 257 1.08 16.15 -8.60
C MET A 257 1.69 14.82 -8.12
N ILE A 258 1.07 13.71 -8.53
CA ILE A 258 1.74 12.41 -8.62
C ILE A 258 1.97 12.10 -10.09
N PHE A 259 3.24 11.90 -10.46
CA PHE A 259 3.62 11.53 -11.82
C PHE A 259 4.39 10.22 -11.83
N LEU A 260 3.76 9.17 -12.35
CA LEU A 260 4.35 7.86 -12.60
C LEU A 260 4.77 7.80 -14.07
N ALA A 261 5.98 8.23 -14.37
CA ALA A 261 6.42 8.52 -15.73
C ALA A 261 7.02 7.31 -16.44
N SER A 262 6.78 7.23 -17.76
CA SER A 262 7.40 6.27 -18.67
C SER A 262 8.40 6.97 -19.59
N SER A 263 9.69 6.63 -19.46
CA SER A 263 10.74 7.06 -20.39
C SER A 263 11.08 5.99 -21.44
N MET A 264 10.72 4.72 -21.19
CA MET A 264 10.96 3.60 -22.10
C MET A 264 9.65 2.93 -22.51
N GLN A 265 9.58 2.50 -23.77
CA GLN A 265 8.46 1.76 -24.35
C GLN A 265 8.92 0.41 -24.91
N PHE A 266 8.08 -0.60 -24.73
CA PHE A 266 8.27 -1.95 -25.25
C PHE A 266 6.92 -2.66 -25.35
N LYS A 267 6.85 -3.64 -26.26
CA LYS A 267 5.75 -4.60 -26.35
C LYS A 267 6.19 -5.89 -25.68
N ILE A 268 5.38 -6.39 -24.78
CA ILE A 268 5.59 -7.69 -24.14
C ILE A 268 4.23 -8.34 -23.99
N GLU A 269 4.12 -9.59 -24.39
CA GLU A 269 2.88 -10.37 -24.29
C GLU A 269 2.94 -11.20 -23.01
N PRO A 270 2.19 -10.82 -21.95
CA PRO A 270 2.12 -11.63 -20.75
C PRO A 270 1.36 -12.92 -21.06
N VAL A 271 2.01 -14.07 -20.85
CA VAL A 271 1.37 -15.38 -20.97
C VAL A 271 1.23 -15.97 -19.59
N ARG A 272 0.00 -16.22 -19.16
CA ARG A 272 -0.31 -16.83 -17.88
C ARG A 272 -0.76 -18.27 -18.07
N ASN A 273 -0.01 -19.21 -17.50
CA ASN A 273 -0.33 -20.64 -17.52
C ASN A 273 -0.41 -21.19 -16.08
N LYS A 274 -0.53 -22.51 -15.92
CA LYS A 274 -0.60 -23.16 -14.60
C LYS A 274 0.62 -22.87 -13.70
N ASN A 275 1.75 -22.51 -14.30
CA ASN A 275 3.01 -22.24 -13.60
C ASN A 275 3.17 -20.77 -13.20
N GLY A 276 2.26 -19.89 -13.64
CA GLY A 276 2.22 -18.46 -13.33
C GLY A 276 2.38 -17.55 -14.56
N LEU A 277 2.70 -16.27 -14.30
CA LEU A 277 2.98 -15.27 -15.34
C LEU A 277 4.37 -15.48 -15.95
N SER A 278 4.46 -15.51 -17.28
CA SER A 278 5.71 -15.51 -18.04
C SER A 278 5.68 -14.49 -19.17
N PHE A 279 6.85 -14.19 -19.73
CA PHE A 279 7.01 -13.25 -20.84
C PHE A 279 7.68 -13.92 -22.03
N GLU A 280 6.89 -14.61 -22.86
CA GLU A 280 7.39 -15.45 -23.95
C GLU A 280 7.95 -14.65 -25.14
N LYS A 281 7.42 -13.45 -25.39
CA LYS A 281 7.86 -12.56 -26.49
C LYS A 281 7.94 -11.10 -26.02
N GLY A 282 9.16 -10.60 -25.84
CA GLY A 282 9.45 -9.19 -25.59
C GLY A 282 10.09 -8.53 -26.80
N SER A 283 9.57 -7.37 -27.20
CA SER A 283 10.23 -6.49 -28.16
C SER A 283 11.51 -5.91 -27.55
N GLN A 284 12.27 -5.18 -28.37
CA GLN A 284 13.29 -4.30 -27.83
C GLN A 284 12.62 -3.14 -27.09
N ALA A 285 13.17 -2.77 -25.93
CA ALA A 285 12.89 -1.52 -25.25
C ALA A 285 13.55 -0.38 -26.02
N THR A 286 12.81 0.70 -26.20
CA THR A 286 13.26 1.92 -26.88
C THR A 286 12.84 3.13 -26.05
N PRO A 287 13.54 4.27 -26.16
CA PRO A 287 13.05 5.53 -25.58
C PRO A 287 11.62 5.81 -26.06
N ASN A 288 10.75 6.20 -25.12
CA ASN A 288 9.39 6.58 -25.41
C ASN A 288 9.40 7.93 -26.15
N ALA A 289 8.72 8.02 -27.29
CA ALA A 289 8.62 9.27 -28.05
C ALA A 289 7.97 10.41 -27.22
N GLY A 290 7.08 10.03 -26.30
CA GLY A 290 6.43 10.91 -25.32
C GLY A 290 7.43 11.70 -24.46
N LEU A 291 8.64 11.18 -24.22
CA LEU A 291 9.65 11.81 -23.36
C LEU A 291 9.97 13.25 -23.78
N GLY A 292 10.03 13.52 -25.10
CA GLY A 292 10.32 14.86 -25.62
C GLY A 292 9.24 15.90 -25.31
N PHE A 293 8.03 15.47 -24.94
CA PHE A 293 6.90 16.36 -24.67
C PHE A 293 6.82 16.84 -23.22
N TRP A 294 7.61 16.30 -22.29
CA TRP A 294 7.53 16.68 -20.87
C TRP A 294 8.87 16.75 -20.15
N ASN A 295 9.92 16.11 -20.67
CA ASN A 295 11.19 16.00 -19.95
C ASN A 295 11.92 17.34 -19.79
N ASP A 296 11.76 18.27 -20.74
CA ASP A 296 12.31 19.63 -20.64
C ASP A 296 11.76 20.39 -19.43
N LEU A 297 10.45 20.25 -19.16
CA LEU A 297 9.80 20.84 -18.00
C LEU A 297 10.35 20.25 -16.69
N LEU A 298 10.52 18.92 -16.63
CA LEU A 298 11.09 18.27 -15.45
C LEU A 298 12.56 18.64 -15.24
N ILE A 299 13.35 18.78 -16.31
CA ILE A 299 14.75 19.23 -16.23
C ILE A 299 14.82 20.64 -15.63
N HIS A 300 13.90 21.53 -16.00
CA HIS A 300 13.76 22.85 -15.38
C HIS A 300 13.39 22.77 -13.89
N TYR A 301 12.66 21.73 -13.50
CA TYR A 301 12.33 21.43 -12.11
C TYR A 301 13.40 20.57 -11.39
N GLY A 302 14.59 20.40 -11.98
CA GLY A 302 15.71 19.70 -11.36
C GLY A 302 15.62 18.17 -11.41
N ILE A 303 14.71 17.60 -12.19
CA ILE A 303 14.56 16.15 -12.38
C ILE A 303 14.93 15.79 -13.82
N THR A 304 15.85 14.85 -14.02
CA THR A 304 16.10 14.24 -15.34
C THR A 304 15.82 12.75 -15.27
N VAL A 305 14.97 12.24 -16.17
CA VAL A 305 14.69 10.81 -16.29
C VAL A 305 15.60 10.20 -17.36
N GLY A 306 16.25 9.09 -17.02
CA GLY A 306 17.08 8.34 -17.97
C GLY A 306 16.25 7.57 -19.00
N THR A 307 16.82 7.36 -20.18
CA THR A 307 16.33 6.43 -21.20
C THR A 307 16.96 5.05 -21.00
N ASP A 308 16.73 4.50 -19.82
CA ASP A 308 17.30 3.24 -19.35
C ASP A 308 16.25 2.40 -18.64
N LEU A 309 16.57 1.13 -18.38
CA LEU A 309 15.92 0.36 -17.33
C LEU A 309 16.95 -0.14 -16.34
N ILE A 310 16.55 -0.19 -15.08
CA ILE A 310 17.33 -0.71 -13.97
C ILE A 310 17.07 -2.22 -13.85
N PHE A 311 18.15 -2.97 -13.83
CA PHE A 311 18.19 -4.40 -13.60
C PHE A 311 18.67 -4.66 -12.18
N ASP A 312 17.89 -5.41 -11.43
CA ASP A 312 18.19 -5.81 -10.06
C ASP A 312 18.49 -7.31 -10.00
N PHE A 313 19.63 -7.68 -9.42
CA PHE A 313 20.03 -9.08 -9.23
C PHE A 313 20.07 -9.48 -7.75
N GLU A 314 19.87 -8.54 -6.82
CA GLU A 314 19.80 -8.81 -5.38
C GLU A 314 18.39 -9.25 -4.99
N HIS A 315 17.38 -8.48 -5.40
CA HIS A 315 15.97 -8.73 -5.08
C HIS A 315 15.06 -8.80 -6.33
N PRO A 316 15.40 -9.60 -7.36
CA PRO A 316 14.55 -9.74 -8.54
C PRO A 316 13.24 -10.46 -8.21
N VAL A 317 12.17 -10.09 -8.92
CA VAL A 317 10.86 -10.73 -8.75
C VAL A 317 10.83 -12.08 -9.49
N PRO A 318 10.37 -13.17 -8.83
CA PRO A 318 10.18 -14.45 -9.47
C PRO A 318 8.97 -14.45 -10.42
N VAL A 319 9.17 -15.00 -11.63
CA VAL A 319 8.13 -15.21 -12.65
C VAL A 319 8.19 -16.66 -13.16
N ALA A 320 7.11 -17.13 -13.78
CA ALA A 320 7.07 -18.46 -14.38
C ALA A 320 8.01 -18.54 -15.60
N ASN A 321 8.60 -19.70 -15.84
CA ASN A 321 9.41 -19.92 -17.04
C ASN A 321 8.51 -20.22 -18.25
N GLY A 322 8.57 -19.34 -19.26
CA GLY A 322 7.79 -19.47 -20.50
C GLY A 322 8.31 -20.53 -21.50
N ALA A 323 9.47 -21.16 -21.24
CA ALA A 323 10.03 -22.16 -22.15
C ALA A 323 9.53 -23.60 -21.91
N ASP A 324 8.92 -23.89 -20.75
CA ASP A 324 8.62 -25.27 -20.36
C ASP A 324 7.25 -25.76 -20.86
N HIS A 325 7.23 -26.27 -22.09
CA HIS A 325 6.06 -26.95 -22.69
C HIS A 325 5.91 -28.39 -22.19
N SER A 326 6.89 -28.93 -21.45
CA SER A 326 7.00 -30.36 -21.14
C SER A 326 6.28 -30.78 -19.86
N GLY A 327 5.82 -29.83 -19.04
CA GLY A 327 5.09 -30.09 -17.79
C GLY A 327 5.89 -30.81 -16.71
N TRP A 328 7.19 -31.04 -16.90
CA TRP A 328 8.03 -31.82 -15.99
C TRP A 328 8.92 -30.97 -15.06
N SER A 329 9.06 -29.64 -15.28
CA SER A 329 9.65 -28.78 -14.25
C SER A 329 9.23 -27.31 -14.35
N SER A 330 8.23 -26.89 -13.58
CA SER A 330 7.92 -25.46 -13.40
C SER A 330 9.05 -24.77 -12.61
N LYS A 331 10.20 -24.54 -13.23
CA LYS A 331 11.28 -23.77 -12.63
C LYS A 331 10.90 -22.29 -12.71
N THR A 332 10.58 -21.69 -11.58
CA THR A 332 10.51 -20.24 -11.43
C THR A 332 11.85 -19.62 -11.85
N GLN A 333 11.80 -18.55 -12.64
CA GLN A 333 12.97 -17.78 -13.04
C GLN A 333 12.85 -16.37 -12.48
N TYR A 334 13.96 -15.81 -12.03
CA TYR A 334 14.02 -14.44 -11.56
C TYR A 334 14.07 -13.47 -12.75
N TYR A 335 13.19 -12.47 -12.75
CA TYR A 335 13.12 -11.44 -13.78
C TYR A 335 13.71 -10.12 -13.24
N PRO A 336 14.97 -9.77 -13.61
CA PRO A 336 15.70 -8.67 -12.99
C PRO A 336 15.17 -7.28 -13.32
N LEU A 337 14.29 -7.15 -14.31
CA LEU A 337 13.63 -5.88 -14.64
C LEU A 337 12.46 -5.55 -13.69
N TRP A 338 12.11 -6.48 -12.81
CA TRP A 338 11.15 -6.28 -11.75
C TRP A 338 11.88 -6.49 -10.42
N GLN A 339 11.77 -5.53 -9.51
CA GLN A 339 12.47 -5.59 -8.24
C GLN A 339 11.54 -5.42 -7.04
N PHE A 340 11.86 -6.14 -5.97
CA PHE A 340 11.38 -5.80 -4.63
C PHE A 340 12.36 -4.84 -3.97
N LEU A 341 11.84 -3.74 -3.46
CA LEU A 341 12.61 -2.68 -2.83
C LEU A 341 12.30 -2.68 -1.34
N TYR A 342 13.27 -3.09 -0.52
CA TYR A 342 13.06 -3.26 0.91
C TYR A 342 13.62 -2.10 1.72
N LYS A 343 12.93 -1.76 2.81
CA LYS A 343 13.41 -0.76 3.76
C LYS A 343 14.70 -1.19 4.46
N ASN A 344 14.76 -2.43 4.94
CA ASN A 344 15.94 -2.96 5.65
C ASN A 344 17.18 -3.11 4.74
N SER A 345 16.97 -3.28 3.43
CA SER A 345 18.03 -3.22 2.42
C SER A 345 18.39 -1.78 2.07
N GLY A 346 17.73 -0.77 2.66
CA GLY A 346 17.95 0.65 2.47
C GLY A 346 17.38 1.21 1.16
N ASN A 347 16.53 0.49 0.43
CA ASN A 347 15.98 0.95 -0.85
C ASN A 347 14.98 2.10 -0.67
N LEU A 348 14.31 2.13 0.49
CA LEU A 348 13.35 3.15 0.87
C LEU A 348 14.00 4.16 1.81
N HIS A 349 13.51 5.40 1.81
CA HIS A 349 14.02 6.42 2.73
C HIS A 349 13.73 6.02 4.19
N GLU A 350 14.73 6.11 5.07
CA GLU A 350 14.64 5.55 6.42
C GLU A 350 13.59 6.25 7.31
N SER A 351 13.55 7.58 7.24
CA SER A 351 12.80 8.45 8.16
C SER A 351 11.74 9.32 7.48
N ASN A 352 11.48 9.14 6.18
CA ASN A 352 10.47 9.96 5.49
C ASN A 352 9.08 9.41 5.82
N PHE A 353 8.13 10.30 6.07
CA PHE A 353 6.76 9.95 6.45
C PHE A 353 6.05 9.01 5.45
N LEU A 354 6.40 9.04 4.17
CA LEU A 354 5.79 8.18 3.15
C LEU A 354 6.35 6.74 3.20
N THR A 355 7.58 6.57 3.68
CA THR A 355 8.31 5.30 3.65
C THR A 355 8.56 4.72 5.05
N ASP A 356 8.28 5.46 6.11
CA ASP A 356 8.57 5.07 7.50
C ASP A 356 7.86 3.76 7.91
N LYS A 357 6.59 3.60 7.49
CA LYS A 357 5.77 2.40 7.73
C LYS A 357 5.67 1.48 6.52
N THR A 358 6.52 1.67 5.51
CA THR A 358 6.58 0.85 4.30
C THR A 358 7.74 -0.13 4.42
N GLU A 359 7.46 -1.43 4.51
CA GLU A 359 8.52 -2.45 4.65
C GLU A 359 9.17 -2.80 3.31
N PHE A 360 8.36 -2.89 2.25
CA PHE A 360 8.85 -3.11 0.89
C PHE A 360 7.89 -2.52 -0.14
N LEU A 361 8.35 -2.39 -1.38
CA LEU A 361 7.54 -2.07 -2.56
C LEU A 361 7.93 -2.99 -3.73
N ILE A 362 7.01 -3.23 -4.66
CA ILE A 362 7.33 -3.90 -5.94
C ILE A 362 7.36 -2.86 -7.05
N LEU A 363 8.45 -2.80 -7.81
CA LEU A 363 8.64 -1.81 -8.87
C LEU A 363 9.08 -2.49 -10.18
N PRO A 364 8.14 -2.70 -11.11
CA PRO A 364 8.44 -3.18 -12.45
C PRO A 364 9.06 -2.10 -13.35
N TRP A 365 9.98 -2.49 -14.22
CA TRP A 365 10.50 -1.72 -15.36
C TRP A 365 10.74 -0.24 -15.05
N SER A 366 11.60 0.04 -14.07
CA SER A 366 11.93 1.41 -13.66
C SER A 366 13.16 1.94 -14.38
N SER A 367 13.13 3.23 -14.67
CA SER A 367 14.31 3.99 -15.10
C SER A 367 14.96 4.72 -13.93
N GLY A 368 16.18 5.22 -14.15
CA GLY A 368 16.91 6.06 -13.22
C GLY A 368 16.50 7.52 -13.27
N ILE A 369 16.62 8.20 -12.12
CA ILE A 369 16.41 9.63 -11.97
C ILE A 369 17.72 10.29 -11.54
N ARG A 370 18.07 11.38 -12.21
CA ARG A 370 19.11 12.31 -11.77
C ARG A 370 18.46 13.59 -11.24
N ILE A 371 18.95 14.06 -10.09
CA ILE A 371 18.43 15.25 -9.42
C ILE A 371 19.50 16.34 -9.47
N ASP A 372 19.10 17.55 -9.88
CA ASP A 372 19.91 18.76 -9.88
C ASP A 372 19.22 19.85 -9.05
N PRO A 373 19.52 19.94 -7.73
CA PRO A 373 18.89 20.91 -6.86
C PRO A 373 19.17 22.37 -7.24
N THR A 374 20.21 22.64 -8.04
CA THR A 374 20.58 24.01 -8.43
C THR A 374 19.56 24.66 -9.36
N LYS A 375 18.73 23.86 -10.04
CA LYS A 375 17.66 24.34 -10.93
C LYS A 375 16.52 25.01 -10.19
N GLN A 376 16.20 24.55 -8.97
CA GLN A 376 15.15 25.11 -8.12
C GLN A 376 15.66 25.19 -6.67
N PRO A 377 16.39 26.27 -6.31
CA PRO A 377 17.00 26.38 -4.97
C PRO A 377 15.97 26.47 -3.82
N ASN A 378 14.72 26.82 -4.13
CA ASN A 378 13.63 26.91 -3.17
C ASN A 378 12.83 25.60 -3.01
N ILE A 379 13.30 24.52 -3.63
CA ILE A 379 12.69 23.19 -3.57
C ILE A 379 13.58 22.24 -2.78
N LYS A 380 12.97 21.56 -1.83
CA LYS A 380 13.57 20.41 -1.16
C LYS A 380 13.32 19.16 -2.00
N TYR A 381 14.38 18.39 -2.24
CA TYR A 381 14.32 17.11 -2.95
C TYR A 381 14.62 15.99 -1.96
N GLU A 382 13.70 15.04 -1.83
CA GLU A 382 13.88 13.85 -1.00
C GLU A 382 13.74 12.59 -1.87
N VAL A 383 14.81 11.80 -1.97
CA VAL A 383 14.76 10.52 -2.67
C VAL A 383 13.98 9.53 -1.81
N LEU A 384 12.79 9.14 -2.27
CA LEU A 384 11.93 8.17 -1.57
C LEU A 384 12.38 6.74 -1.82
N ILE A 385 12.79 6.44 -3.05
CA ILE A 385 13.09 5.09 -3.52
C ILE A 385 14.38 5.10 -4.36
N LYS A 386 15.27 4.14 -4.11
CA LYS A 386 16.51 3.90 -4.84
C LYS A 386 16.76 2.42 -5.09
N SER A 387 17.54 2.10 -6.11
CA SER A 387 17.92 0.73 -6.47
C SER A 387 18.72 0.03 -5.37
N ASP A 388 18.94 -1.27 -5.52
CA ASP A 388 19.98 -1.99 -4.78
C ASP A 388 21.40 -1.59 -5.20
N LEU A 389 22.40 -2.12 -4.49
CA LEU A 389 23.80 -1.81 -4.72
C LEU A 389 24.33 -2.53 -5.97
N GLU A 390 23.96 -3.78 -6.19
CA GLU A 390 24.32 -4.55 -7.39
C GLU A 390 23.29 -4.37 -8.53
N ALA A 391 22.88 -3.12 -8.78
CA ALA A 391 22.01 -2.77 -9.89
C ALA A 391 22.81 -2.53 -11.18
N ILE A 392 22.23 -2.87 -12.32
CA ILE A 392 22.78 -2.56 -13.65
C ILE A 392 21.82 -1.62 -14.37
N ARG A 393 22.32 -0.47 -14.82
CA ARG A 393 21.58 0.41 -15.72
C ARG A 393 21.85 0.00 -17.15
N LYS A 394 20.80 -0.29 -17.91
CA LYS A 394 20.92 -0.56 -19.34
C LYS A 394 20.21 0.52 -20.13
N GLU A 395 21.00 1.28 -20.86
CA GLU A 395 20.54 2.36 -21.73
C GLU A 395 20.15 1.84 -23.11
N ASN A 396 19.29 2.58 -23.81
CA ASN A 396 18.97 2.40 -25.23
C ASN A 396 18.27 1.06 -25.56
N LEU A 397 18.65 0.45 -26.70
CA LEU A 397 17.96 -0.65 -27.34
C LEU A 397 18.38 -2.01 -26.77
N PHE A 398 17.49 -2.70 -26.09
CA PHE A 398 17.73 -4.06 -25.61
C PHE A 398 16.44 -4.86 -25.47
N SER A 399 16.53 -6.19 -25.58
CA SER A 399 15.36 -7.05 -25.39
C SER A 399 14.98 -7.15 -23.92
N VAL A 400 13.69 -6.99 -23.63
CA VAL A 400 13.11 -7.21 -22.29
C VAL A 400 12.69 -8.67 -22.06
N SER A 401 12.97 -9.56 -23.01
CA SER A 401 12.60 -10.98 -22.93
C SER A 401 13.26 -11.68 -21.76
N GLN A 402 12.51 -12.59 -21.12
CA GLN A 402 12.93 -13.32 -19.94
C GLN A 402 14.15 -14.24 -20.17
N ASN A 403 14.33 -14.76 -21.38
CA ASN A 403 15.39 -15.72 -21.72
C ASN A 403 16.72 -15.08 -22.12
N GLN A 404 16.87 -13.76 -21.93
CA GLN A 404 18.12 -13.06 -22.25
C GLN A 404 19.19 -13.31 -21.19
N ASN A 405 20.41 -13.60 -21.64
CA ASN A 405 21.58 -13.62 -20.77
C ASN A 405 22.06 -12.17 -20.54
N PHE A 406 21.70 -11.60 -19.39
CA PHE A 406 22.14 -10.26 -18.97
C PHE A 406 23.57 -10.28 -18.40
N LEU A 407 24.52 -10.80 -19.19
CA LEU A 407 25.92 -11.03 -18.77
C LEU A 407 26.83 -9.79 -18.91
N ASP A 408 26.32 -8.68 -19.43
CA ASP A 408 27.11 -7.45 -19.55
C ASP A 408 27.07 -6.70 -18.21
N ARG A 409 28.21 -6.65 -17.52
CA ARG A 409 28.33 -6.24 -16.11
C ARG A 409 29.07 -4.92 -15.97
N SER A 410 28.49 -3.82 -16.42
CA SER A 410 28.80 -2.51 -15.86
C SER A 410 27.90 -2.27 -14.65
N LEU A 411 28.28 -2.86 -13.51
CA LEU A 411 27.59 -2.61 -12.25
C LEU A 411 27.62 -1.11 -11.94
N GLU A 412 26.49 -0.57 -11.50
CA GLU A 412 26.44 0.80 -11.01
C GLU A 412 27.27 0.90 -9.73
N ALA A 413 28.08 1.97 -9.64
CA ALA A 413 28.92 2.19 -8.45
C ALA A 413 28.10 2.64 -7.23
N SER A 414 26.85 3.06 -7.43
CA SER A 414 25.98 3.63 -6.41
C SER A 414 24.51 3.35 -6.71
N ARG A 415 23.67 3.40 -5.67
CA ARG A 415 22.22 3.25 -5.81
C ARG A 415 21.64 4.35 -6.68
N VAL A 416 20.80 3.97 -7.63
CA VAL A 416 20.16 4.88 -8.57
C VAL A 416 18.81 5.31 -8.00
N PRO A 417 18.53 6.62 -7.86
CA PRO A 417 17.20 7.11 -7.49
C PRO A 417 16.14 6.71 -8.52
N MET A 418 14.97 6.28 -8.06
CA MET A 418 13.84 5.87 -8.90
C MET A 418 12.51 6.52 -8.49
N GLY A 419 12.49 7.15 -7.30
CA GLY A 419 11.36 7.95 -6.83
C GLY A 419 11.83 9.13 -5.97
N VAL A 420 11.23 10.30 -6.17
CA VAL A 420 11.58 11.55 -5.49
C VAL A 420 10.34 12.35 -5.10
N LEU A 421 10.38 12.97 -3.92
CA LEU A 421 9.44 13.97 -3.44
C LEU A 421 10.08 15.35 -3.57
N LEU A 422 9.37 16.27 -4.21
CA LEU A 422 9.73 17.68 -4.33
C LEU A 422 8.76 18.49 -3.50
N GLU A 423 9.27 19.38 -2.66
CA GLU A 423 8.44 20.28 -1.86
C GLU A 423 8.98 21.69 -1.83
N GLY A 424 8.09 22.67 -2.00
CA GLY A 424 8.40 24.08 -1.84
C GLY A 424 7.84 24.94 -2.96
N LYS A 425 8.44 26.10 -3.17
CA LYS A 425 7.96 27.08 -4.14
C LYS A 425 8.73 26.94 -5.45
N LEU A 426 8.08 26.38 -6.48
CA LEU A 426 8.69 26.23 -7.80
C LEU A 426 8.76 27.56 -8.54
N ASN A 427 9.83 27.76 -9.32
CA ASN A 427 9.95 28.79 -10.32
C ASN A 427 9.51 28.22 -11.68
N PRO A 428 8.38 28.67 -12.24
CA PRO A 428 7.93 28.22 -13.56
C PRO A 428 8.99 28.49 -14.65
N LEU A 429 8.97 27.66 -15.69
CA LEU A 429 9.74 27.82 -16.92
C LEU A 429 9.26 29.07 -17.68
N ASP A 430 7.94 29.27 -17.78
CA ASP A 430 7.38 30.51 -18.31
C ASP A 430 7.41 31.63 -17.26
N SER A 431 8.32 32.60 -17.48
CA SER A 431 8.50 33.78 -16.62
C SER A 431 7.25 34.65 -16.41
N ARG A 432 6.21 34.50 -17.24
CA ARG A 432 4.93 35.22 -17.08
C ARG A 432 4.10 34.67 -15.92
N ILE A 433 4.34 33.42 -15.54
CA ILE A 433 3.62 32.75 -14.45
C ILE A 433 4.31 33.08 -13.14
N LYS A 434 3.55 33.67 -12.20
CA LYS A 434 4.03 33.94 -10.85
C LYS A 434 3.61 32.82 -9.92
N SER A 435 4.59 32.14 -9.34
CA SER A 435 4.35 31.17 -8.28
C SER A 435 3.88 31.88 -7.02
N ALA A 436 2.67 31.56 -6.57
CA ALA A 436 2.03 32.19 -5.41
C ALA A 436 2.17 31.33 -4.15
N LEU A 437 2.04 30.01 -4.28
CA LEU A 437 1.96 29.05 -3.18
C LEU A 437 2.98 27.92 -3.35
N PRO A 438 3.43 27.29 -2.25
CA PRO A 438 4.24 26.09 -2.34
C PRO A 438 3.43 24.94 -2.93
N THR A 439 4.09 24.05 -3.65
CA THR A 439 3.53 22.83 -4.20
C THR A 439 4.36 21.62 -3.77
N LYS A 440 3.80 20.45 -4.01
CA LYS A 440 4.41 19.14 -3.76
C LYS A 440 4.25 18.27 -5.00
N MET A 441 5.32 17.59 -5.38
CA MET A 441 5.33 16.64 -6.49
C MET A 441 5.97 15.34 -6.05
N ILE A 442 5.26 14.24 -6.22
CA ILE A 442 5.84 12.90 -6.10
C ILE A 442 6.05 12.37 -7.52
N PHE A 443 7.29 12.03 -7.83
CA PHE A 443 7.69 11.58 -9.15
C PHE A 443 8.34 10.19 -9.06
N PHE A 444 7.84 9.24 -9.86
CA PHE A 444 8.42 7.90 -10.01
C PHE A 444 8.72 7.62 -11.48
N ALA A 445 9.87 7.02 -11.76
CA ALA A 445 10.29 6.67 -13.11
C ALA A 445 9.77 5.30 -13.58
N SER A 446 8.56 4.92 -13.15
CA SER A 446 7.83 3.76 -13.66
C SER A 446 6.32 3.97 -13.52
N PRO A 447 5.54 3.92 -14.62
CA PRO A 447 4.08 3.89 -14.54
C PRO A 447 3.58 2.54 -14.01
N TYR A 448 4.41 1.50 -14.07
CA TYR A 448 4.01 0.12 -13.79
C TYR A 448 3.87 -0.17 -12.30
N PHE A 449 4.17 0.82 -11.44
CA PHE A 449 3.94 0.76 -10.00
C PHE A 449 2.46 0.48 -9.63
N VAL A 450 1.53 0.85 -10.51
CA VAL A 450 0.08 0.60 -10.38
C VAL A 450 -0.50 -0.28 -11.49
N SER A 451 0.36 -0.92 -12.29
CA SER A 451 -0.09 -1.68 -13.45
C SER A 451 -0.99 -2.84 -13.04
N ASP A 452 -2.04 -3.11 -13.84
CA ASP A 452 -2.93 -4.25 -13.63
C ASP A 452 -2.20 -5.59 -13.73
N ILE A 453 -1.00 -5.63 -14.30
CA ILE A 453 -0.16 -6.84 -14.29
C ILE A 453 0.23 -7.27 -12.86
N LEU A 454 0.32 -6.33 -11.93
CA LEU A 454 0.58 -6.60 -10.52
C LEU A 454 -0.68 -7.08 -9.77
N ALA A 455 -1.87 -6.97 -10.38
CA ALA A 455 -3.12 -7.48 -9.83
C ALA A 455 -3.33 -8.98 -10.09
N LEU A 456 -2.44 -9.62 -10.85
CA LEU A 456 -2.47 -11.06 -11.08
C LEU A 456 -2.23 -11.85 -9.78
N PRO A 457 -2.77 -13.07 -9.64
CA PRO A 457 -2.72 -13.84 -8.39
C PRO A 457 -1.34 -13.99 -7.75
N GLU A 458 -0.29 -14.01 -8.57
CA GLU A 458 1.11 -14.15 -8.17
C GLU A 458 1.66 -12.91 -7.45
N PHE A 459 1.10 -11.71 -7.73
CA PHE A 459 1.60 -10.43 -7.22
C PHE A 459 0.56 -9.61 -6.46
N ARG A 460 -0.74 -9.95 -6.57
CA ARG A 460 -1.85 -9.16 -6.00
C ARG A 460 -1.71 -8.88 -4.51
N THR A 461 -1.13 -9.82 -3.76
CA THR A 461 -0.90 -9.64 -2.32
C THR A 461 0.12 -8.55 -2.08
N TYR A 462 1.24 -8.56 -2.82
CA TYR A 462 2.24 -7.50 -2.76
C TYR A 462 1.68 -6.14 -3.20
N LEU A 463 0.92 -6.10 -4.30
CA LEU A 463 0.26 -4.86 -4.75
C LEU A 463 -0.67 -4.30 -3.67
N ARG A 464 -1.54 -5.14 -3.08
CA ARG A 464 -2.54 -4.73 -2.08
C ARG A 464 -1.95 -4.37 -0.72
N GLU A 465 -0.88 -5.04 -0.29
CA GLU A 465 -0.30 -4.84 1.05
C GLU A 465 0.81 -3.78 1.06
N ALA A 466 1.45 -3.51 -0.08
CA ALA A 466 2.57 -2.56 -0.19
C ALA A 466 2.22 -1.34 -1.06
N ASN A 467 2.17 -1.51 -2.39
CA ASN A 467 2.07 -0.39 -3.34
C ASN A 467 0.77 0.43 -3.18
N VAL A 468 -0.37 -0.24 -2.99
CA VAL A 468 -1.68 0.43 -2.84
C VAL A 468 -1.70 1.31 -1.57
N PRO A 469 -1.41 0.79 -0.36
CA PRO A 469 -1.31 1.62 0.84
C PRO A 469 -0.31 2.78 0.69
N PHE A 470 0.84 2.54 0.06
CA PHE A 470 1.85 3.59 -0.16
C PHE A 470 1.31 4.75 -1.00
N LEU A 471 0.64 4.46 -2.11
CA LEU A 471 0.04 5.50 -2.95
C LEU A 471 -1.15 6.18 -2.28
N LEU A 472 -1.99 5.44 -1.54
CA LEU A 472 -3.09 6.05 -0.82
C LEU A 472 -2.59 7.00 0.28
N ASN A 473 -1.54 6.62 1.01
CA ASN A 473 -0.88 7.50 1.98
C ASN A 473 -0.22 8.71 1.29
N SER A 474 0.34 8.51 0.09
CA SER A 474 0.89 9.59 -0.73
C SER A 474 -0.20 10.58 -1.16
N ILE A 475 -1.38 10.09 -1.55
CA ILE A 475 -2.53 10.94 -1.87
C ILE A 475 -2.98 11.73 -0.66
N ASP A 476 -3.17 11.05 0.48
CA ASP A 476 -3.59 11.73 1.71
C ASP A 476 -2.55 12.82 2.07
N TYR A 477 -1.24 12.50 2.02
CA TYR A 477 -0.16 13.46 2.26
C TYR A 477 -0.18 14.66 1.33
N LEU A 478 -0.51 14.43 0.06
CA LEU A 478 -0.66 15.48 -0.93
C LEU A 478 -2.03 16.15 -0.88
N LEU A 479 -3.03 15.68 -0.14
CA LEU A 479 -4.32 16.38 0.00
C LEU A 479 -4.44 17.11 1.33
N ASP A 480 -3.70 16.71 2.35
CA ASP A 480 -3.76 17.31 3.67
C ASP A 480 -2.79 18.51 3.77
N GLU A 481 -3.23 19.58 4.41
CA GLU A 481 -2.42 20.75 4.76
C GLU A 481 -1.93 20.68 6.21
N ASN A 482 -2.60 19.89 7.05
CA ASN A 482 -2.38 19.85 8.50
C ASN A 482 -1.69 18.56 8.99
N GLN A 483 -1.23 17.70 8.08
CA GLN A 483 -0.49 16.47 8.40
C GLN A 483 -1.23 15.46 9.31
N TYR A 484 -2.57 15.51 9.39
CA TYR A 484 -3.38 14.56 10.16
C TYR A 484 -3.71 13.34 9.32
N LEU A 485 -2.68 12.58 8.96
CA LEU A 485 -2.80 11.48 8.03
C LEU A 485 -3.02 10.17 8.78
N ILE A 486 -4.17 9.54 8.51
CA ILE A 486 -4.39 8.13 8.84
C ILE A 486 -3.31 7.34 8.12
N THR A 487 -2.25 6.96 8.82
CA THR A 487 -1.26 6.09 8.20
C THR A 487 -1.86 4.70 8.15
N ARG A 488 -2.24 4.25 6.95
CA ARG A 488 -2.50 2.82 6.73
C ARG A 488 -1.19 2.11 7.08
N LYS A 489 -1.19 1.31 8.15
CA LYS A 489 0.00 0.57 8.60
C LYS A 489 0.29 -0.53 7.58
N GLN A 490 1.46 -0.51 6.97
CA GLN A 490 1.85 -1.44 5.90
C GLN A 490 2.75 -2.53 6.47
N SER A 491 2.23 -3.29 7.43
CA SER A 491 2.90 -4.49 7.94
C SER A 491 2.35 -5.69 7.17
N PRO A 492 3.00 -6.13 6.08
CA PRO A 492 2.53 -7.25 5.28
C PRO A 492 2.48 -8.52 6.14
N ALA A 493 1.49 -9.37 5.88
CA ALA A 493 1.39 -10.66 6.58
C ALA A 493 2.54 -11.60 6.18
N VAL A 494 3.10 -11.40 4.98
CA VAL A 494 4.19 -12.20 4.41
C VAL A 494 5.19 -11.28 3.72
N LEU A 495 6.44 -11.29 4.19
CA LEU A 495 7.55 -10.67 3.47
C LEU A 495 8.02 -11.61 2.35
N PRO A 496 8.25 -11.11 1.12
CA PRO A 496 8.79 -11.94 0.06
C PRO A 496 10.18 -12.48 0.48
N LEU A 497 10.42 -13.75 0.19
CA LEU A 497 11.71 -14.35 0.47
C LEU A 497 12.74 -13.76 -0.50
N ARG A 498 13.83 -13.22 0.07
CA ARG A 498 14.97 -12.74 -0.72
C ARG A 498 15.58 -13.89 -1.51
N ALA A 499 15.88 -13.63 -2.78
CA ALA A 499 16.66 -14.55 -3.60
C ALA A 499 18.09 -14.64 -3.05
N PHE A 500 18.67 -15.84 -2.99
CA PHE A 500 20.10 -15.96 -2.70
C PHE A 500 20.90 -15.25 -3.78
N SER A 501 21.85 -14.41 -3.37
CA SER A 501 22.85 -13.82 -4.26
C SER A 501 23.69 -14.93 -4.93
N GLN A 502 24.37 -14.60 -6.03
CA GLN A 502 25.22 -15.58 -6.71
C GLN A 502 26.32 -16.14 -5.80
N LYS A 503 26.88 -15.30 -4.91
CA LYS A 503 27.91 -15.71 -3.94
C LYS A 503 27.35 -16.68 -2.91
N GLU A 504 26.18 -16.39 -2.35
CA GLU A 504 25.49 -17.27 -1.41
C GLU A 504 25.12 -18.60 -2.05
N ARG A 505 24.56 -18.59 -3.26
CA ARG A 505 24.26 -19.83 -4.00
C ARG A 505 25.50 -20.67 -4.20
N ASN A 506 26.61 -20.07 -4.62
CA ASN A 506 27.87 -20.77 -4.80
C ASN A 506 28.40 -21.34 -3.48
N LEU A 507 28.33 -20.56 -2.40
CA LEU A 507 28.76 -21.00 -1.06
C LEU A 507 27.90 -22.16 -0.55
N TYR A 508 26.58 -22.07 -0.64
CA TYR A 508 25.66 -23.14 -0.22
C TYR A 508 25.77 -24.37 -1.11
N THR A 509 25.97 -24.19 -2.42
CA THR A 509 26.20 -25.30 -3.34
C THR A 509 27.51 -25.99 -3.01
N PHE A 510 28.59 -25.24 -2.80
CA PHE A 510 29.87 -25.79 -2.37
C PHE A 510 29.77 -26.49 -1.02
N PHE A 511 29.09 -25.88 -0.05
CA PHE A 511 28.86 -26.47 1.26
C PHE A 511 28.08 -27.79 1.11
N ASN A 512 26.94 -27.80 0.43
CA ASN A 512 26.16 -29.03 0.25
C ASN A 512 26.91 -30.11 -0.54
N LEU A 513 27.72 -29.72 -1.53
CA LEU A 513 28.46 -30.65 -2.38
C LEU A 513 29.75 -31.18 -1.75
N ALA A 514 30.45 -30.37 -0.94
CA ALA A 514 31.75 -30.74 -0.37
C ALA A 514 31.65 -31.12 1.12
N PHE A 515 30.85 -30.40 1.91
CA PHE A 515 30.75 -30.62 3.36
C PHE A 515 30.00 -31.91 3.69
N ILE A 516 28.84 -32.16 3.07
CA ILE A 516 28.04 -33.37 3.37
C ILE A 516 28.82 -34.65 2.98
N PRO A 517 29.38 -34.78 1.76
CA PRO A 517 30.23 -35.92 1.44
C PRO A 517 31.51 -35.95 2.29
N GLY A 518 32.08 -34.80 2.63
CA GLY A 518 33.24 -34.68 3.50
C GLY A 518 33.01 -35.30 4.88
N ILE A 519 31.85 -35.04 5.50
CA ILE A 519 31.46 -35.67 6.78
C ILE A 519 31.35 -37.20 6.61
N ILE A 520 30.76 -37.67 5.52
CA ILE A 520 30.63 -39.11 5.25
C ILE A 520 32.01 -39.76 5.09
N VAL A 521 32.92 -39.13 4.36
CA VAL A 521 34.30 -39.61 4.20
C VAL A 521 35.04 -39.62 5.53
N ILE A 522 34.94 -38.55 6.32
CA ILE A 522 35.55 -38.48 7.66
C ILE A 522 35.00 -39.58 8.57
N PHE A 523 33.69 -39.81 8.56
CA PHE A 523 33.05 -40.89 9.30
C PHE A 523 33.54 -42.26 8.83
N ALA A 524 33.61 -42.50 7.52
CA ALA A 524 34.10 -43.74 6.93
C ALA A 524 35.56 -44.01 7.30
N VAL A 525 36.44 -43.02 7.17
CA VAL A 525 37.86 -43.12 7.56
C VAL A 525 38.00 -43.39 9.06
N ARG A 526 37.22 -42.70 9.91
CA ARG A 526 37.25 -42.90 11.36
C ARG A 526 36.75 -44.29 11.75
N ARG A 527 35.74 -44.82 11.04
CA ARG A 527 35.23 -46.20 11.20
C ARG A 527 36.25 -47.24 10.76
N ILE A 528 36.93 -47.04 9.62
CA ILE A 528 37.99 -47.94 9.14
C ILE A 528 39.17 -47.95 10.11
N LYS A 529 39.63 -46.78 10.59
CA LYS A 529 40.69 -46.68 11.60
C LYS A 529 40.33 -47.44 12.88
N ARG A 530 39.11 -47.28 13.40
CA ARG A 530 38.63 -48.04 14.58
C ARG A 530 38.58 -49.54 14.35
N ARG A 531 38.24 -50.00 13.15
CA ARG A 531 38.23 -51.43 12.79
C ARG A 531 39.63 -52.01 12.71
N ASN A 532 40.59 -51.23 12.22
CA ASN A 532 41.98 -51.66 12.08
C ASN A 532 42.80 -51.51 13.37
N SER A 533 42.38 -50.66 14.32
CA SER A 533 43.03 -50.51 15.64
C SER A 533 42.55 -51.54 16.68
N GLY A 534 41.61 -52.41 16.33
CA GLY A 534 41.12 -53.52 17.16
C GLY A 534 41.60 -54.90 16.69
N ARG A 535 42.69 -54.94 15.92
CA ARG A 535 43.39 -56.15 15.49
C ARG A 535 44.82 -56.12 15.98
#